data_AF-A0A2V3PJ48-F1
#
_entry.id   AF-A0A2V3PJ48-F1
#
_cell.length_a   1.000
_cell.length_b   1.000
_cell.length_c   1.000
_cell.angle_alpha   90.00
_cell.angle_beta   90.00
_cell.angle_gamma   90.00
#
_symmetry.space_group_name_H-M   'P 1'
#
loop_
_entity.id
_entity.type
_entity.pdbx_description
1 polymer ?
#
loop_
_entity_poly.entity_id
_entity_poly.type
_entity_poly.pdbx_seq_one_letter_code
_entity_poly.pdbx_strand_id
1 'polypeptide(L)'
;MPSYKVIPFYPSLLDFIHNNDSNLILNVGANLIEMLPSWMSILKRIEPNNSMPVIVVDSQITELDIFNKELKEKLKDINYKINDNQEWISFIISPIKILSTNNNSLWLNEMTSWLSYSLIGNKIHNDFEYAFEAPEGFLRQTSRRARSWDYFHFVNPAKDVALQLFGCYDVTPTIKAINESHFQNVKGQYIVWKCSPLEIQEISYIVHDVDLSVKLLEDLNEEESIITISTRMFDPFMGLYCLSPDWNSFENGSVREILNRNHLLSKLPGAEYTGTIPDFFEEAINNYKRNYKQVIVTELEYIVGFPIKHNERRIQVSRFQMINERYASDIKSHMNSLKPIELKDSELILSCIDNTWGEDAIYELSFSWTPDIFLTSKEDYIKNEKKILSLLNNLLPTRVNNNHILKNTYEIIHSAGEIGFDYQE
;
A
#
# COMPACT_ATOMS: atom_id res chain seq x y z
N MET A 1 13.21 11.18 -9.14
CA MET A 1 12.46 11.27 -10.41
C MET A 1 11.52 10.07 -10.46
N PRO A 2 10.27 10.21 -10.94
CA PRO A 2 9.43 9.04 -11.16
C PRO A 2 10.16 8.05 -12.07
N SER A 3 10.04 6.75 -11.81
CA SER A 3 10.73 5.72 -12.59
C SER A 3 10.14 5.50 -13.99
N TYR A 4 9.07 6.22 -14.31
CA TYR A 4 8.36 6.14 -15.58
C TYR A 4 8.84 7.19 -16.58
N LYS A 5 8.98 6.78 -17.84
CA LYS A 5 9.21 7.66 -18.98
C LYS A 5 7.91 7.77 -19.78
N VAL A 6 7.36 8.97 -19.91
CA VAL A 6 6.25 9.23 -20.83
C VAL A 6 6.79 9.10 -22.26
N ILE A 7 6.16 8.24 -23.06
CA ILE A 7 6.52 8.06 -24.47
C ILE A 7 5.95 9.25 -25.27
N PRO A 8 6.78 10.03 -25.98
CA PRO A 8 6.31 11.16 -26.78
C PRO A 8 5.54 10.70 -28.02
N PHE A 9 4.54 11.47 -28.45
CA PHE A 9 3.67 11.09 -29.57
C PHE A 9 4.36 11.09 -30.93
N TYR A 10 5.10 12.16 -31.24
CA TYR A 10 5.48 12.47 -32.63
C TYR A 10 6.53 11.52 -33.26
N PRO A 11 7.58 11.06 -32.57
CA PRO A 11 8.52 10.12 -33.20
C PRO A 11 8.10 8.65 -33.09
N SER A 12 7.11 8.32 -32.25
CA SER A 12 6.88 6.93 -31.81
C SER A 12 5.47 6.40 -32.02
N LEU A 13 4.46 7.27 -32.20
CA LEU A 13 3.05 6.86 -32.25
C LEU A 13 2.31 7.37 -33.49
N LEU A 14 2.96 8.08 -34.43
CA LEU A 14 2.31 8.56 -35.66
C LEU A 14 1.79 7.40 -36.52
N ASP A 15 2.59 6.36 -36.72
CA ASP A 15 2.18 5.18 -37.49
C ASP A 15 1.01 4.47 -36.81
N PHE A 16 1.00 4.42 -35.47
CA PHE A 16 -0.10 3.87 -34.68
C PHE A 16 -1.40 4.65 -34.89
N ILE A 17 -1.34 5.99 -34.86
CA ILE A 17 -2.49 6.88 -35.03
C ILE A 17 -3.06 6.82 -36.46
N HIS A 18 -2.19 6.79 -37.47
CA HIS A 18 -2.58 6.84 -38.88
C HIS A 18 -2.90 5.47 -39.49
N ASN A 19 -2.66 4.38 -38.76
CA ASN A 19 -3.04 3.05 -39.20
C ASN A 19 -4.57 2.86 -39.04
N ASN A 20 -5.29 2.95 -40.17
CA ASN A 20 -6.76 2.95 -40.26
C ASN A 20 -7.40 1.55 -40.30
N ASP A 21 -6.67 0.48 -39.98
CA ASP A 21 -7.18 -0.90 -40.10
C ASP A 21 -8.20 -1.30 -39.00
N SER A 22 -8.59 -0.38 -38.10
CA SER A 22 -9.52 -0.64 -36.99
C SER A 22 -10.82 0.18 -37.10
N ASN A 23 -11.93 -0.33 -36.54
CA ASN A 23 -13.17 0.45 -36.35
C ASN A 23 -13.02 1.59 -35.33
N LEU A 24 -11.84 1.73 -34.73
CA LEU A 24 -11.45 2.78 -33.81
C LEU A 24 -10.77 3.91 -34.57
N ILE A 25 -11.29 5.12 -34.42
CA ILE A 25 -10.72 6.35 -34.96
C ILE A 25 -9.83 6.96 -33.89
N LEU A 26 -8.54 7.14 -34.21
CA LEU A 26 -7.56 7.70 -33.28
C LEU A 26 -7.29 9.16 -33.61
N ASN A 27 -7.54 10.04 -32.64
CA ASN A 27 -7.30 11.46 -32.74
C ASN A 27 -6.33 11.90 -31.66
N VAL A 28 -5.45 12.86 -31.94
CA VAL A 28 -4.59 13.43 -30.90
C VAL A 28 -5.37 14.52 -30.18
N GLY A 29 -5.68 14.30 -28.90
CA GLY A 29 -6.25 15.29 -28.01
C GLY A 29 -5.13 15.97 -27.21
N ALA A 30 -4.67 17.14 -27.65
CA ALA A 30 -4.02 18.19 -26.84
C ALA A 30 -3.25 19.17 -27.72
N ASN A 31 -2.96 20.34 -27.16
CA ASN A 31 -1.88 21.21 -27.65
C ASN A 31 -0.54 20.46 -27.58
N LEU A 32 0.09 20.24 -28.74
CA LEU A 32 1.38 19.56 -28.91
C LEU A 32 2.55 20.42 -28.37
N ILE A 33 2.56 20.68 -27.06
CA ILE A 33 3.57 21.51 -26.41
C ILE A 33 4.97 20.90 -26.50
N GLU A 34 5.06 19.58 -26.67
CA GLU A 34 6.32 18.88 -26.97
C GLU A 34 6.94 19.31 -28.30
N MET A 35 6.14 19.88 -29.21
CA MET A 35 6.60 20.46 -30.48
C MET A 35 6.93 21.95 -30.37
N LEU A 36 6.66 22.60 -29.23
CA LEU A 36 7.01 23.99 -29.03
C LEU A 36 8.51 24.14 -28.74
N PRO A 37 9.15 25.22 -29.21
CA PRO A 37 10.53 25.54 -28.84
C PRO A 37 10.72 25.56 -27.32
N SER A 38 11.88 25.11 -26.84
CA SER A 38 12.19 24.94 -25.41
C SER A 38 11.96 26.21 -24.56
N TRP A 39 12.06 27.40 -25.14
CA TRP A 39 11.80 28.68 -24.46
C TRP A 39 10.30 28.95 -24.19
N MET A 40 9.38 28.32 -24.93
CA MET A 40 7.92 28.42 -24.69
C MET A 40 7.44 27.48 -23.57
N SER A 41 8.32 26.65 -23.01
CA SER A 41 8.00 25.79 -21.85
C SER A 41 7.61 26.58 -20.60
N ILE A 42 7.94 27.88 -20.52
CA ILE A 42 7.51 28.80 -19.46
C ILE A 42 5.98 28.94 -19.40
N LEU A 43 5.28 28.78 -20.53
CA LEU A 43 3.81 28.83 -20.59
C LEU A 43 3.15 27.67 -19.84
N LYS A 44 3.87 26.54 -19.62
CA LYS A 44 3.40 25.42 -18.79
C LYS A 44 3.14 25.81 -17.33
N ARG A 45 3.79 26.87 -16.83
CA ARG A 45 3.59 27.37 -15.46
C ARG A 45 2.39 28.32 -15.33
N ILE A 46 1.93 28.89 -16.44
CA ILE A 46 0.92 29.96 -16.47
C ILE A 46 -0.49 29.37 -16.66
N GLU A 47 -0.62 28.24 -17.37
CA GLU A 47 -1.88 27.50 -17.48
C GLU A 47 -1.76 26.10 -16.86
N PRO A 48 -2.21 25.92 -15.60
CA PRO A 48 -2.24 24.62 -14.93
C PRO A 48 -3.25 23.63 -15.55
N ASN A 49 -4.11 24.10 -16.45
CA ASN A 49 -5.03 23.27 -17.24
C ASN A 49 -4.40 22.67 -18.50
N ASN A 50 -3.08 22.80 -18.69
CA ASN A 50 -2.40 22.20 -19.84
C ASN A 50 -2.58 20.69 -19.84
N SER A 51 -3.46 20.21 -20.72
CA SER A 51 -3.76 18.81 -20.95
C SER A 51 -2.47 18.07 -21.29
N MET A 52 -2.16 17.00 -20.55
CA MET A 52 -1.21 16.02 -21.03
C MET A 52 -1.64 15.58 -22.43
N PRO A 53 -0.71 15.37 -23.36
CA PRO A 53 -1.09 14.91 -24.67
C PRO A 53 -1.72 13.52 -24.54
N VAL A 54 -2.93 13.37 -25.08
CA VAL A 54 -3.71 12.13 -25.03
C VAL A 54 -4.08 11.68 -26.44
N ILE A 55 -4.29 10.38 -26.62
CA ILE A 55 -4.98 9.84 -27.79
C ILE A 55 -6.45 9.71 -27.42
N VAL A 56 -7.30 10.39 -28.17
CA VAL A 56 -8.75 10.23 -28.13
C VAL A 56 -9.10 9.08 -29.07
N VAL A 57 -9.80 8.09 -28.54
CA VAL A 57 -10.28 6.93 -29.30
C VAL A 57 -11.78 7.08 -29.46
N ASP A 58 -12.22 7.34 -30.69
CA ASP A 58 -13.63 7.42 -31.04
C ASP A 58 -14.06 6.11 -31.71
N SER A 59 -15.27 5.65 -31.42
CA SER A 59 -15.83 4.43 -32.02
C SER A 59 -17.35 4.54 -32.17
N GLN A 60 -17.89 3.81 -33.15
CA GLN A 60 -19.33 3.60 -33.30
C GLN A 60 -19.82 2.34 -32.58
N ILE A 61 -18.91 1.59 -31.95
CA ILE A 61 -19.25 0.38 -31.19
C ILE A 61 -19.96 0.77 -29.90
N THR A 62 -21.16 0.24 -29.71
CA THR A 62 -22.00 0.52 -28.54
C THR A 62 -21.83 -0.49 -27.41
N GLU A 63 -21.35 -1.70 -27.72
CA GLU A 63 -21.09 -2.75 -26.73
C GLU A 63 -19.69 -2.60 -26.12
N LEU A 64 -19.64 -2.38 -24.80
CA LEU A 64 -18.39 -2.10 -24.07
C LEU A 64 -17.35 -3.23 -24.16
N ASP A 65 -17.79 -4.49 -24.11
CA ASP A 65 -16.88 -5.64 -24.17
C ASP A 65 -16.22 -5.78 -25.54
N ILE A 66 -16.98 -5.52 -26.62
CA ILE A 66 -16.45 -5.50 -27.99
C ILE A 66 -15.47 -4.34 -28.14
N PHE A 67 -15.83 -3.14 -27.66
CA PHE A 67 -14.95 -1.98 -27.70
C PHE A 67 -13.63 -2.25 -26.96
N ASN A 68 -13.68 -2.78 -25.74
CA ASN A 68 -12.48 -3.10 -24.97
C ASN A 68 -11.60 -4.15 -25.66
N LYS A 69 -12.20 -5.15 -26.32
CA LYS A 69 -11.46 -6.14 -27.09
C LYS A 69 -10.75 -5.50 -28.28
N GLU A 70 -11.44 -4.68 -29.06
CA GLU A 70 -10.82 -3.98 -30.20
C GLU A 70 -9.74 -3.00 -29.74
N LEU A 71 -9.96 -2.29 -28.63
CA LEU A 71 -8.97 -1.39 -28.05
C LEU A 71 -7.70 -2.14 -27.67
N LYS A 72 -7.82 -3.29 -26.99
CA LYS A 72 -6.68 -4.14 -26.63
C LYS A 72 -5.92 -4.64 -27.85
N GLU A 73 -6.60 -5.05 -28.91
CA GLU A 73 -5.95 -5.44 -30.16
C GLU A 73 -5.23 -4.24 -30.79
N LYS A 74 -5.88 -3.08 -30.84
CA LYS A 74 -5.28 -1.87 -31.39
C LYS A 74 -3.99 -1.49 -30.64
N LEU A 75 -4.00 -1.49 -29.31
CA LEU A 75 -2.82 -1.14 -28.50
C LEU A 75 -1.57 -2.01 -28.78
N LYS A 76 -1.74 -3.23 -29.33
CA LYS A 76 -0.59 -4.07 -29.74
C LYS A 76 0.16 -3.53 -30.96
N ASP A 77 -0.48 -2.68 -31.76
CA ASP A 77 0.14 -2.06 -32.95
C ASP A 77 1.25 -1.05 -32.57
N ILE A 78 1.36 -0.69 -31.29
CA ILE A 78 2.37 0.26 -30.82
C ILE A 78 3.76 -0.36 -30.92
N ASN A 79 4.49 0.11 -31.93
CA ASN A 79 5.87 -0.30 -32.17
C ASN A 79 6.84 0.67 -31.49
N TYR A 80 7.06 0.48 -30.19
CA TYR A 80 8.05 1.23 -29.42
C TYR A 80 9.10 0.27 -28.87
N LYS A 81 10.37 0.53 -29.17
CA LYS A 81 11.48 -0.33 -28.76
C LYS A 81 11.71 -0.21 -27.26
N ILE A 82 11.49 -1.31 -26.55
CA ILE A 82 11.76 -1.48 -25.12
C ILE A 82 12.83 -2.55 -24.91
N ASN A 83 13.44 -2.57 -23.72
CA ASN A 83 14.24 -3.70 -23.26
C ASN A 83 13.31 -4.79 -22.69
N ASP A 84 12.98 -5.79 -23.50
CA ASP A 84 11.97 -6.83 -23.20
C ASP A 84 12.14 -7.52 -21.84
N ASN A 85 13.37 -7.56 -21.28
CA ASN A 85 13.65 -8.23 -20.01
C ASN A 85 13.37 -7.36 -18.77
N GLN A 86 13.19 -6.05 -18.91
CA GLN A 86 13.12 -5.12 -17.78
C GLN A 86 12.08 -4.00 -17.93
N GLU A 87 11.56 -3.79 -19.13
CA GLU A 87 10.67 -2.69 -19.47
C GLU A 87 9.35 -3.21 -20.03
N TRP A 88 8.29 -2.44 -19.83
CA TRP A 88 6.96 -2.65 -20.40
C TRP A 88 6.32 -1.30 -20.68
N ILE A 89 5.26 -1.29 -21.47
CA ILE A 89 4.50 -0.06 -21.78
C ILE A 89 3.18 -0.12 -21.04
N SER A 90 2.90 0.85 -20.18
CA SER A 90 1.59 0.98 -19.52
C SER A 90 0.72 2.02 -20.22
N PHE A 91 -0.52 1.66 -20.50
CA PHE A 91 -1.58 2.47 -21.07
C PHE A 91 -2.58 2.82 -19.97
N ILE A 92 -2.64 4.11 -19.65
CA ILE A 92 -3.61 4.65 -18.68
C ILE A 92 -4.82 5.13 -19.46
N ILE A 93 -5.96 4.46 -19.28
CA ILE A 93 -7.19 4.72 -20.02
C ILE A 93 -8.17 5.43 -19.11
N SER A 94 -8.64 6.59 -19.55
CA SER A 94 -9.69 7.34 -18.86
C SER A 94 -11.05 6.62 -18.98
N PRO A 95 -12.02 6.96 -18.10
CA PRO A 95 -13.38 6.47 -18.20
C PRO A 95 -13.95 6.55 -19.63
N ILE A 96 -14.46 5.43 -20.12
CA ILE A 96 -15.07 5.34 -21.45
C ILE A 96 -16.42 6.06 -21.39
N LYS A 97 -16.62 7.01 -22.30
CA LYS A 97 -17.82 7.86 -22.37
C LYS A 97 -18.72 7.42 -23.51
N ILE A 98 -20.01 7.30 -23.22
CA ILE A 98 -21.04 7.13 -24.25
C ILE A 98 -21.67 8.50 -24.52
N LEU A 99 -21.75 8.85 -25.80
CA LEU A 99 -22.35 10.08 -26.29
C LEU A 99 -23.61 9.75 -27.10
N SER A 100 -24.73 10.39 -26.77
CA SER A 100 -25.94 10.33 -27.60
C SER A 100 -25.71 11.05 -28.93
N THR A 101 -26.04 10.38 -30.04
CA THR A 101 -25.99 10.93 -31.41
C THR A 101 -27.18 11.81 -31.78
N ASN A 102 -28.20 11.91 -30.91
CA ASN A 102 -29.36 12.77 -31.15
C ASN A 102 -29.09 14.23 -30.78
N ASN A 103 -29.14 15.12 -31.78
CA ASN A 103 -28.87 16.57 -31.69
C ASN A 103 -29.69 17.35 -30.64
N ASN A 104 -30.74 16.77 -30.05
CA ASN A 104 -31.62 17.44 -29.08
C ASN A 104 -31.38 17.01 -27.62
N SER A 105 -30.51 16.03 -27.35
CA SER A 105 -30.14 15.63 -25.99
C SER A 105 -28.67 15.25 -25.92
N LEU A 106 -27.85 16.15 -25.37
CA LEU A 106 -26.46 15.89 -25.00
C LEU A 106 -26.43 15.02 -23.73
N TRP A 107 -26.74 13.74 -23.89
CA TRP A 107 -26.51 12.77 -22.83
C TRP A 107 -25.08 12.26 -22.92
N LEU A 108 -24.34 12.43 -21.83
CA LEU A 108 -22.97 11.97 -21.65
C LEU A 108 -22.94 11.17 -20.36
N ASN A 109 -22.53 9.91 -20.44
CA ASN A 109 -22.36 9.07 -19.27
C ASN A 109 -21.04 8.32 -19.31
N GLU A 110 -20.42 8.16 -18.13
CA GLU A 110 -19.18 7.41 -17.95
C GLU A 110 -19.54 5.96 -17.60
N MET A 111 -19.02 5.01 -18.38
CA MET A 111 -19.37 3.60 -18.26
C MET A 111 -18.36 2.79 -17.45
N THR A 112 -17.15 3.31 -17.28
CA THR A 112 -16.05 2.62 -16.60
C THR A 112 -15.33 3.55 -15.65
N SER A 113 -14.56 2.98 -14.72
CA SER A 113 -13.51 3.71 -14.02
C SER A 113 -12.27 3.86 -14.91
N TRP A 114 -11.23 4.51 -14.38
CA TRP A 114 -9.90 4.48 -14.97
C TRP A 114 -9.39 3.03 -15.08
N LEU A 115 -8.64 2.72 -16.13
CA LEU A 115 -8.06 1.39 -16.35
C LEU A 115 -6.57 1.52 -16.66
N SER A 116 -5.79 0.50 -16.29
CA SER A 116 -4.38 0.37 -16.67
C SER A 116 -4.18 -0.94 -17.40
N TYR A 117 -3.68 -0.87 -18.62
CA TYR A 117 -3.21 -2.03 -19.37
C TYR A 117 -1.70 -1.96 -19.54
N SER A 118 -1.00 -3.08 -19.49
CA SER A 118 0.43 -3.13 -19.81
C SER A 118 0.72 -4.08 -20.97
N LEU A 119 1.54 -3.63 -21.92
CA LEU A 119 2.18 -4.47 -22.93
C LEU A 119 3.45 -5.06 -22.34
N ILE A 120 3.41 -6.36 -22.03
CA ILE A 120 4.54 -7.13 -21.49
C ILE A 120 4.89 -8.21 -22.52
N GLY A 121 6.13 -8.16 -23.02
CA GLY A 121 6.47 -8.89 -24.24
C GLY A 121 5.53 -8.49 -25.38
N ASN A 122 4.83 -9.46 -25.96
CA ASN A 122 3.89 -9.22 -27.07
C ASN A 122 2.40 -9.35 -26.66
N LYS A 123 2.09 -9.21 -25.37
CA LYS A 123 0.73 -9.38 -24.85
C LYS A 123 0.29 -8.18 -24.02
N ILE A 124 -0.97 -7.80 -24.20
CA ILE A 124 -1.64 -6.76 -23.42
C ILE A 124 -2.35 -7.42 -22.24
N HIS A 125 -2.06 -6.94 -21.05
CA HIS A 125 -2.64 -7.42 -19.79
C HIS A 125 -3.36 -6.29 -19.07
N ASN A 126 -4.47 -6.59 -18.39
CA ASN A 126 -5.05 -5.68 -17.40
C ASN A 126 -4.18 -5.74 -16.14
N ASP A 127 -3.61 -4.62 -15.71
CA ASP A 127 -2.68 -4.59 -14.59
C ASP A 127 -3.29 -5.16 -13.31
N PHE A 128 -4.57 -4.88 -13.06
CA PHE A 128 -5.28 -5.36 -11.88
C PHE A 128 -5.38 -6.88 -11.86
N GLU A 129 -5.89 -7.47 -12.93
CA GLU A 129 -6.00 -8.94 -13.07
C GLU A 129 -4.61 -9.59 -13.03
N TYR A 130 -3.64 -8.98 -13.71
CA TYR A 130 -2.28 -9.48 -13.78
C TYR A 130 -1.61 -9.60 -12.40
N ALA A 131 -1.89 -8.66 -11.50
CA ALA A 131 -1.31 -8.61 -10.17
C ALA A 131 -2.13 -9.37 -9.12
N PHE A 132 -3.46 -9.29 -9.16
CA PHE A 132 -4.34 -9.63 -8.04
C PHE A 132 -5.34 -10.76 -8.30
N GLU A 133 -5.43 -11.29 -9.52
CA GLU A 133 -6.32 -12.43 -9.78
C GLU A 133 -5.84 -13.68 -9.01
N ALA A 134 -6.74 -14.27 -8.21
CA ALA A 134 -6.45 -15.49 -7.47
C ALA A 134 -6.67 -16.76 -8.33
N PRO A 135 -5.90 -17.84 -8.09
CA PRO A 135 -6.17 -19.15 -8.69
C PRO A 135 -7.53 -19.72 -8.28
N GLU A 136 -8.05 -20.65 -9.07
CA GLU A 136 -9.30 -21.35 -8.76
C GLU A 136 -9.21 -22.13 -7.43
N GLY A 137 -10.34 -22.21 -6.72
CA GLY A 137 -10.45 -22.89 -5.42
C GLY A 137 -10.00 -22.05 -4.22
N PHE A 138 -9.54 -20.82 -4.43
CA PHE A 138 -9.34 -19.85 -3.37
C PHE A 138 -10.62 -19.04 -3.12
N LEU A 139 -11.06 -19.01 -1.87
CA LEU A 139 -12.16 -18.18 -1.39
C LEU A 139 -11.66 -16.75 -1.19
N ARG A 140 -12.41 -15.79 -1.72
CA ARG A 140 -12.10 -14.36 -1.62
C ARG A 140 -12.62 -13.81 -0.29
N GLN A 141 -11.82 -12.98 0.37
CA GLN A 141 -12.26 -12.23 1.54
C GLN A 141 -13.32 -11.19 1.16
N THR A 142 -14.46 -11.21 1.86
CA THR A 142 -15.61 -10.31 1.61
C THR A 142 -15.84 -9.31 2.74
N SER A 143 -15.44 -9.66 3.97
CA SER A 143 -15.64 -8.82 5.13
C SER A 143 -14.55 -9.02 6.17
N ARG A 144 -14.35 -8.01 7.01
CA ARG A 144 -13.44 -8.08 8.16
C ARG A 144 -13.96 -7.21 9.29
N ARG A 145 -13.71 -7.61 10.54
CA ARG A 145 -13.93 -6.73 11.70
C ARG A 145 -12.79 -5.72 11.83
N ALA A 146 -13.04 -4.59 12.48
CA ALA A 146 -12.02 -3.54 12.65
C ALA A 146 -10.78 -3.98 13.46
N ARG A 147 -10.87 -5.10 14.20
CA ARG A 147 -9.77 -5.70 14.98
C ARG A 147 -9.19 -6.96 14.33
N SER A 148 -9.61 -7.29 13.11
CA SER A 148 -9.06 -8.41 12.36
C SER A 148 -7.57 -8.20 12.08
N TRP A 149 -6.84 -9.26 11.78
CA TRP A 149 -5.47 -9.13 11.29
C TRP A 149 -5.40 -8.26 10.02
N ASP A 150 -4.31 -7.50 9.86
CA ASP A 150 -4.18 -6.40 8.87
C ASP A 150 -4.06 -6.85 7.40
N TYR A 151 -4.38 -8.11 7.10
CA TYR A 151 -4.02 -8.76 5.85
C TYR A 151 -5.25 -9.13 5.02
N PHE A 152 -5.19 -8.83 3.72
CA PHE A 152 -6.16 -9.32 2.75
C PHE A 152 -5.77 -10.72 2.29
N HIS A 153 -6.59 -11.72 2.62
CA HIS A 153 -6.30 -13.12 2.33
C HIS A 153 -7.28 -13.69 1.31
N PHE A 154 -6.73 -14.48 0.39
CA PHE A 154 -7.47 -15.53 -0.30
C PHE A 154 -7.19 -16.85 0.43
N VAL A 155 -8.18 -17.69 0.68
CA VAL A 155 -7.95 -18.94 1.42
C VAL A 155 -8.39 -20.14 0.60
N ASN A 156 -7.57 -21.19 0.54
CA ASN A 156 -7.94 -22.47 -0.05
C ASN A 156 -8.10 -23.52 1.07
N PRO A 157 -9.34 -23.82 1.50
CA PRO A 157 -9.57 -24.77 2.59
C PRO A 157 -9.08 -26.18 2.27
N ALA A 158 -9.16 -26.62 1.00
CA ALA A 158 -8.76 -27.96 0.59
C ALA A 158 -7.24 -28.17 0.67
N LYS A 159 -6.46 -27.10 0.42
CA LYS A 159 -4.99 -27.12 0.44
C LYS A 159 -4.41 -26.64 1.79
N ASP A 160 -5.25 -26.17 2.70
CA ASP A 160 -4.87 -25.61 4.01
C ASP A 160 -3.77 -24.54 3.87
N VAL A 161 -4.04 -23.54 3.03
CA VAL A 161 -3.17 -22.39 2.81
C VAL A 161 -3.98 -21.12 2.57
N ALA A 162 -3.37 -19.99 2.88
CA ALA A 162 -3.78 -18.66 2.48
C ALA A 162 -2.81 -18.10 1.42
N LEU A 163 -3.32 -17.24 0.56
CA LEU A 163 -2.59 -16.57 -0.51
C LEU A 163 -2.84 -15.07 -0.37
N GLN A 164 -1.77 -14.30 -0.49
CA GLN A 164 -1.82 -12.86 -0.59
C GLN A 164 -1.07 -12.44 -1.86
N LEU A 165 -1.67 -11.50 -2.58
CA LEU A 165 -1.16 -10.98 -3.83
C LEU A 165 -0.92 -9.49 -3.67
N PHE A 166 0.31 -9.06 -3.94
CA PHE A 166 0.72 -7.68 -3.76
C PHE A 166 1.19 -7.06 -5.08
N GLY A 167 0.66 -5.88 -5.36
CA GLY A 167 1.17 -4.97 -6.37
C GLY A 167 2.17 -4.01 -5.75
N CYS A 168 2.94 -3.34 -6.60
CA CYS A 168 3.85 -2.28 -6.19
C CYS A 168 3.67 -1.08 -7.11
N TYR A 169 3.76 0.14 -6.58
CA TYR A 169 3.86 1.33 -7.41
C TYR A 169 4.77 2.39 -6.79
N ASP A 170 5.26 3.33 -7.61
CA ASP A 170 6.02 4.49 -7.11
C ASP A 170 5.19 5.37 -6.18
N VAL A 171 5.80 5.83 -5.10
CA VAL A 171 5.15 6.76 -4.17
C VAL A 171 4.72 8.05 -4.89
N THR A 172 3.42 8.32 -4.85
CA THR A 172 2.82 9.53 -5.44
C THR A 172 3.05 10.75 -4.55
N PRO A 173 3.02 11.98 -5.10
CA PRO A 173 3.03 13.21 -4.31
C PRO A 173 1.93 13.23 -3.23
N THR A 174 0.75 12.69 -3.54
CA THR A 174 -0.37 12.59 -2.59
C THR A 174 0.00 11.70 -1.39
N ILE A 175 0.59 10.53 -1.62
CA ILE A 175 1.02 9.65 -0.53
C ILE A 175 2.14 10.30 0.30
N LYS A 176 3.06 11.04 -0.33
CA LYS A 176 4.06 11.83 0.41
C LYS A 176 3.40 12.89 1.28
N ALA A 177 2.41 13.60 0.75
CA ALA A 177 1.68 14.62 1.49
C ALA A 177 0.88 14.02 2.66
N ILE A 178 0.25 12.86 2.48
CA ILE A 178 -0.44 12.12 3.54
C ILE A 178 0.55 11.69 4.63
N ASN A 179 1.70 11.12 4.26
CA ASN A 179 2.72 10.71 5.23
C ASN A 179 3.31 11.91 5.98
N GLU A 180 3.56 13.02 5.29
CA GLU A 180 4.02 14.25 5.93
C GLU A 180 2.96 14.79 6.88
N SER A 181 1.70 14.86 6.45
CA SER A 181 0.56 15.28 7.30
C SER A 181 0.42 14.40 8.54
N HIS A 182 0.54 13.08 8.39
CA HIS A 182 0.53 12.13 9.50
C HIS A 182 1.71 12.39 10.46
N PHE A 183 2.92 12.59 9.92
CA PHE A 183 4.10 12.86 10.73
C PHE A 183 3.99 14.20 11.48
N GLN A 184 3.45 15.24 10.83
CA GLN A 184 3.17 16.52 11.48
C GLN A 184 2.12 16.37 12.58
N ASN A 185 1.08 15.57 12.38
CA ASN A 185 0.10 15.29 13.42
C ASN A 185 0.76 14.64 14.65
N VAL A 186 1.62 13.63 14.45
CA VAL A 186 2.38 12.99 15.53
C VAL A 186 3.26 14.01 16.27
N LYS A 187 3.97 14.88 15.54
CA LYS A 187 4.76 15.96 16.14
C LYS A 187 3.91 16.95 16.93
N GLY A 188 2.68 17.20 16.49
CA GLY A 188 1.72 18.05 17.21
C GLY A 188 1.21 17.46 18.53
N GLN A 189 1.44 16.17 18.81
CA GLN A 189 0.99 15.51 20.03
C GLN A 189 1.91 15.73 21.24
N TYR A 190 3.07 16.35 21.05
CA TYR A 190 3.98 16.64 22.14
C TYR A 190 4.72 17.96 21.95
N ILE A 191 5.18 18.54 23.05
CA ILE A 191 6.23 19.54 23.08
C ILE A 191 7.30 19.10 24.07
N VAL A 192 8.56 19.46 23.81
CA VAL A 192 9.67 19.17 24.71
C VAL A 192 9.94 20.40 25.56
N TRP A 193 10.12 20.20 26.85
CA TRP A 193 10.22 21.26 27.83
C TRP A 193 11.40 21.03 28.76
N LYS A 194 12.09 22.10 29.12
CA LYS A 194 13.22 22.10 30.03
C LYS A 194 12.82 22.81 31.31
N CYS A 195 12.99 22.13 32.45
CA CYS A 195 12.63 22.63 33.77
C CYS A 195 13.55 22.02 34.84
N SER A 196 13.45 22.50 36.07
CA SER A 196 14.09 21.85 37.22
C SER A 196 13.35 20.56 37.61
N PRO A 197 14.03 19.53 38.13
CA PRO A 197 13.37 18.32 38.65
C PRO A 197 12.24 18.60 39.65
N LEU A 198 12.39 19.66 40.46
CA LEU A 198 11.39 20.07 41.46
C LEU A 198 10.12 20.66 40.83
N GLU A 199 10.22 21.22 39.62
CA GLU A 199 9.12 21.88 38.91
C GLU A 199 8.23 20.86 38.16
N ILE A 200 8.69 19.62 37.96
CA ILE A 200 7.96 18.60 37.17
C ILE A 200 6.58 18.31 37.76
N GLN A 201 6.46 18.20 39.09
CA GLN A 201 5.17 17.96 39.75
C GLN A 201 4.22 19.15 39.59
N GLU A 202 4.74 20.37 39.64
CA GLU A 202 3.97 21.59 39.42
C GLU A 202 3.47 21.67 37.97
N ILE A 203 4.34 21.42 36.98
CA ILE A 203 3.96 21.34 35.57
C ILE A 203 2.88 20.28 35.38
N SER A 204 3.08 19.08 35.95
CA SER A 204 2.10 17.99 35.86
C SER A 204 0.75 18.38 36.46
N TYR A 205 0.72 19.16 37.54
CA TYR A 205 -0.52 19.64 38.16
C TYR A 205 -1.21 20.69 37.27
N ILE A 206 -0.47 21.65 36.73
CA ILE A 206 -1.00 22.72 35.87
C ILE A 206 -1.65 22.16 34.60
N VAL A 207 -1.03 21.15 33.98
CA VAL A 207 -1.49 20.60 32.69
C VAL A 207 -2.53 19.49 32.84
N HIS A 208 -2.74 18.96 34.06
CA HIS A 208 -3.67 17.85 34.31
C HIS A 208 -5.12 18.20 33.93
N ASP A 209 -5.55 19.42 34.25
CA ASP A 209 -6.93 19.90 34.05
C ASP A 209 -7.29 20.12 32.57
N VAL A 210 -6.32 20.05 31.67
CA VAL A 210 -6.49 20.25 30.22
C VAL A 210 -6.16 19.00 29.40
N ASP A 211 -6.23 17.82 30.01
CA ASP A 211 -6.01 16.51 29.37
C ASP A 211 -4.62 16.32 28.72
N LEU A 212 -3.62 16.98 29.29
CA LEU A 212 -2.21 16.77 28.94
C LEU A 212 -1.51 15.94 30.01
N SER A 213 -0.41 15.30 29.61
CA SER A 213 0.42 14.46 30.48
C SER A 213 1.88 14.85 30.37
N VAL A 214 2.62 14.65 31.47
CA VAL A 214 4.06 14.92 31.54
C VAL A 214 4.80 13.60 31.66
N LYS A 215 5.82 13.40 30.81
CA LYS A 215 6.76 12.27 30.91
C LYS A 215 8.19 12.81 30.96
N LEU A 216 8.96 12.35 31.94
CA LEU A 216 10.40 12.63 32.01
C LEU A 216 11.11 11.91 30.85
N LEU A 217 11.94 12.64 30.10
CA LEU A 217 12.77 12.06 29.04
C LEU A 217 14.20 11.82 29.49
N GLU A 218 14.82 12.82 30.14
CA GLU A 218 16.22 12.78 30.55
C GLU A 218 16.46 13.72 31.74
N ASP A 219 17.27 13.26 32.70
CA ASP A 219 17.84 14.12 33.74
C ASP A 219 19.25 14.51 33.32
N LEU A 220 19.46 15.79 32.99
CA LEU A 220 20.76 16.29 32.54
C LEU A 220 21.71 16.45 33.73
N ASN A 221 21.20 16.98 34.84
CA ASN A 221 21.91 17.20 36.10
C ASN A 221 20.90 17.44 37.25
N GLU A 222 21.39 17.74 38.47
CA GLU A 222 20.54 18.00 39.64
C GLU A 222 19.62 19.24 39.49
N GLU A 223 19.89 20.11 38.51
CA GLU A 223 19.16 21.37 38.32
C GLU A 223 18.26 21.39 37.07
N GLU A 224 18.48 20.49 36.11
CA GLU A 224 17.84 20.51 34.80
C GLU A 224 17.39 19.11 34.35
N SER A 225 16.10 19.02 34.03
CA SER A 225 15.47 17.85 33.41
C SER A 225 14.81 18.26 32.09
N ILE A 226 14.77 17.32 31.16
CA ILE A 226 14.01 17.41 29.93
C ILE A 226 12.76 16.55 30.08
N ILE A 227 11.60 17.16 29.92
CA ILE A 227 10.30 16.48 29.95
C ILE A 227 9.61 16.62 28.59
N THR A 228 8.60 15.79 28.38
CA THR A 228 7.60 15.95 27.32
C THR A 228 6.27 16.29 27.94
N ILE A 229 5.61 17.31 27.39
CA ILE A 229 4.20 17.58 27.62
C ILE A 229 3.46 17.05 26.39
N SER A 230 2.55 16.11 26.58
CA SER A 230 1.90 15.40 25.48
C SER A 230 0.41 15.20 25.72
N THR A 231 -0.36 14.91 24.67
CA THR A 231 -1.76 14.49 24.84
C THR A 231 -1.80 13.19 25.65
N ARG A 232 -2.83 13.01 26.50
CA ARG A 232 -2.89 11.93 27.49
C ARG A 232 -2.73 10.50 26.93
N MET A 233 -3.19 10.28 25.70
CA MET A 233 -3.12 8.98 25.01
C MET A 233 -1.89 8.84 24.11
N PHE A 234 -0.99 9.83 24.09
CA PHE A 234 0.18 9.79 23.25
C PHE A 234 1.22 8.81 23.81
N ASP A 235 1.46 7.76 23.03
CA ASP A 235 2.56 6.84 23.25
C ASP A 235 3.20 6.46 21.91
N PRO A 236 4.35 7.07 21.56
CA PRO A 236 5.00 6.81 20.29
C PRO A 236 5.62 5.42 20.21
N PHE A 237 5.85 4.74 21.34
CA PHE A 237 6.38 3.36 21.36
C PHE A 237 5.28 2.33 21.08
N MET A 238 4.03 2.67 21.39
CA MET A 238 2.87 1.81 21.18
C MET A 238 2.04 2.14 19.94
N GLY A 239 2.39 3.18 19.17
CA GLY A 239 1.55 3.58 18.03
C GLY A 239 0.36 4.45 18.39
N LEU A 240 0.26 4.92 19.64
CA LEU A 240 -0.94 5.56 20.15
C LEU A 240 -0.83 7.08 20.00
N TYR A 241 -1.73 7.66 19.21
CA TYR A 241 -1.87 9.10 19.08
C TYR A 241 -3.27 9.47 18.60
N CYS A 242 -3.69 10.71 18.85
CA CYS A 242 -4.99 11.21 18.42
C CYS A 242 -4.88 12.00 17.10
N LEU A 243 -5.96 12.02 16.33
CA LEU A 243 -6.07 12.96 15.21
C LEU A 243 -6.35 14.38 15.76
N SER A 244 -5.75 15.39 15.13
CA SER A 244 -6.03 16.78 15.48
C SER A 244 -7.53 17.09 15.36
N PRO A 245 -8.15 17.70 16.38
CA PRO A 245 -9.60 17.95 16.40
C PRO A 245 -10.04 19.10 15.48
N ASP A 246 -9.11 20.00 15.12
CA ASP A 246 -9.36 21.17 14.27
C ASP A 246 -8.11 21.55 13.45
N TRP A 247 -8.31 22.42 12.44
CA TRP A 247 -7.25 22.88 11.55
C TRP A 247 -6.12 23.61 12.28
N ASN A 248 -6.43 24.42 13.29
CA ASN A 248 -5.40 25.13 14.06
C ASN A 248 -4.50 24.15 14.83
N SER A 249 -5.08 23.10 15.41
CA SER A 249 -4.36 22.03 16.12
C SER A 249 -3.55 21.17 15.17
N PHE A 250 -3.99 21.04 13.92
CA PHE A 250 -3.22 20.39 12.87
C PHE A 250 -2.01 21.23 12.43
N GLU A 251 -2.19 22.54 12.22
CA GLU A 251 -1.13 23.43 11.75
C GLU A 251 -0.10 23.79 12.84
N ASN A 252 -0.56 24.09 14.06
CA ASN A 252 0.27 24.59 15.15
C ASN A 252 0.67 23.52 16.17
N GLY A 253 0.09 22.32 16.06
CA GLY A 253 0.24 21.22 17.02
C GLY A 253 -0.81 21.25 18.14
N SER A 254 -1.42 20.09 18.40
CA SER A 254 -2.52 19.93 19.37
C SER A 254 -2.13 20.37 20.78
N VAL A 255 -0.94 20.01 21.27
CA VAL A 255 -0.50 20.38 22.63
C VAL A 255 -0.33 21.89 22.76
N ARG A 256 0.31 22.53 21.77
CA ARG A 256 0.55 23.97 21.77
C ARG A 256 -0.76 24.75 21.73
N GLU A 257 -1.71 24.31 20.92
CA GLU A 257 -3.06 24.89 20.89
C GLU A 257 -3.80 24.75 22.23
N ILE A 258 -3.74 23.59 22.87
CA ILE A 258 -4.36 23.38 24.19
C ILE A 258 -3.75 24.33 25.24
N LEU A 259 -2.42 24.47 25.26
CA LEU A 259 -1.75 25.37 26.19
C LEU A 259 -2.04 26.85 25.91
N ASN A 260 -2.14 27.24 24.64
CA ASN A 260 -2.49 28.61 24.23
C ASN A 260 -3.92 28.98 24.61
N ARG A 261 -4.90 28.12 24.27
CA ARG A 261 -6.33 28.37 24.55
C ARG A 261 -6.62 28.52 26.04
N ASN A 262 -5.86 27.81 26.87
CA ASN A 262 -6.00 27.86 28.34
C ASN A 262 -5.05 28.87 29.01
N HIS A 263 -4.29 29.67 28.24
CA HIS A 263 -3.32 30.64 28.74
C HIS A 263 -2.32 30.04 29.75
N LEU A 264 -1.83 28.83 29.46
CA LEU A 264 -0.94 28.08 30.35
C LEU A 264 0.54 28.28 30.03
N LEU A 265 0.91 28.63 28.78
CA LEU A 265 2.32 28.79 28.41
C LEU A 265 3.10 29.76 29.30
N SER A 266 2.48 30.86 29.73
CA SER A 266 3.11 31.84 30.62
C SER A 266 3.09 31.45 32.10
N LYS A 267 2.38 30.38 32.46
CA LYS A 267 2.25 29.87 33.84
C LYS A 267 3.14 28.66 34.11
N LEU A 268 3.56 27.96 33.06
CA LEU A 268 4.45 26.81 33.19
C LEU A 268 5.86 27.29 33.59
N PRO A 269 6.44 26.77 34.69
CA PRO A 269 7.84 27.00 34.99
C PRO A 269 8.74 26.33 33.93
N GLY A 270 9.94 26.86 33.73
CA GLY A 270 10.86 26.41 32.67
C GLY A 270 10.59 27.04 31.30
N ALA A 271 11.06 26.38 30.24
CA ALA A 271 10.92 26.87 28.87
C ALA A 271 10.89 25.73 27.84
N GLU A 272 10.39 26.01 26.64
CA GLU A 272 10.43 25.07 25.53
C GLU A 272 11.88 24.72 25.16
N TYR A 273 12.18 23.43 25.06
CA TYR A 273 13.52 22.94 24.80
C TYR A 273 13.80 22.87 23.29
N THR A 274 14.89 23.48 22.85
CA THR A 274 15.31 23.53 21.44
C THR A 274 16.59 22.75 21.15
N GLY A 275 17.12 22.03 22.14
CA GLY A 275 18.32 21.20 21.99
C GLY A 275 18.02 19.82 21.41
N THR A 276 19.01 18.93 21.51
CA THR A 276 18.91 17.54 21.04
C THR A 276 18.04 16.72 21.99
N ILE A 277 16.99 16.12 21.46
CA ILE A 277 16.09 15.24 22.20
C ILE A 277 16.80 13.88 22.38
N PRO A 278 16.59 13.14 23.47
CA PRO A 278 17.19 11.82 23.66
C PRO A 278 16.92 10.85 22.50
N ASP A 279 17.97 10.12 22.08
CA ASP A 279 17.96 9.23 20.91
C ASP A 279 16.79 8.24 20.92
N PHE A 280 16.46 7.66 22.09
CA PHE A 280 15.38 6.68 22.22
C PHE A 280 14.01 7.26 21.87
N PHE A 281 13.77 8.53 22.21
CA PHE A 281 12.50 9.20 21.91
C PHE A 281 12.50 9.70 20.46
N GLU A 282 13.62 10.23 19.98
CA GLU A 282 13.76 10.63 18.58
C GLU A 282 13.55 9.44 17.63
N GLU A 283 14.13 8.27 17.95
CA GLU A 283 13.93 7.03 17.19
C GLU A 283 12.45 6.62 17.15
N ALA A 284 11.76 6.65 18.30
CA ALA A 284 10.35 6.33 18.39
C ALA A 284 9.48 7.26 17.52
N ILE A 285 9.77 8.56 17.50
CA ILE A 285 9.06 9.53 16.63
C ILE A 285 9.43 9.35 15.16
N ASN A 286 10.71 9.08 14.87
CA ASN A 286 11.18 8.90 13.49
C ASN A 286 10.62 7.62 12.84
N ASN A 287 10.15 6.63 13.61
CA ASN A 287 9.41 5.48 13.08
C ASN A 287 8.14 5.88 12.30
N TYR A 288 7.55 7.05 12.59
CA TYR A 288 6.42 7.59 11.84
C TYR A 288 6.84 8.37 10.58
N LYS A 289 8.12 8.69 10.44
CA LYS A 289 8.68 9.39 9.27
C LYS A 289 8.94 8.41 8.12
N ARG A 290 7.86 8.06 7.42
CA ARG A 290 7.87 7.11 6.31
C ARG A 290 8.43 7.73 5.03
N ASN A 291 9.68 7.43 4.70
CA ASN A 291 10.31 7.85 3.42
C ASN A 291 10.48 6.66 2.46
N TYR A 292 9.37 6.07 2.04
CA TYR A 292 9.40 5.00 1.05
C TYR A 292 9.55 5.57 -0.36
N LYS A 293 10.24 4.83 -1.24
CA LYS A 293 10.26 5.13 -2.69
C LYS A 293 9.08 4.47 -3.41
N GLN A 294 8.59 3.37 -2.87
CA GLN A 294 7.54 2.52 -3.41
C GLN A 294 6.52 2.17 -2.34
N VAL A 295 5.31 1.83 -2.77
CA VAL A 295 4.23 1.35 -1.92
C VAL A 295 3.85 -0.04 -2.40
N ILE A 296 3.86 -1.00 -1.49
CA ILE A 296 3.29 -2.33 -1.69
C ILE A 296 1.81 -2.22 -1.34
N VAL A 297 0.94 -2.70 -2.22
CA VAL A 297 -0.50 -2.61 -2.05
C VAL A 297 -1.17 -3.95 -2.27
N THR A 298 -2.24 -4.17 -1.53
CA THR A 298 -3.19 -5.27 -1.77
C THR A 298 -4.24 -4.88 -2.82
N GLU A 299 -5.10 -5.83 -3.19
CA GLU A 299 -6.23 -5.60 -4.10
C GLU A 299 -7.11 -4.43 -3.64
N LEU A 300 -7.38 -4.33 -2.33
CA LEU A 300 -8.27 -3.30 -1.76
C LEU A 300 -7.64 -1.91 -1.69
N GLU A 301 -6.31 -1.82 -1.71
CA GLU A 301 -5.55 -0.58 -1.63
C GLU A 301 -5.12 -0.06 -3.01
N TYR A 302 -5.34 -0.86 -4.05
CA TYR A 302 -4.99 -0.50 -5.41
C TYR A 302 -5.80 0.70 -5.90
N ILE A 303 -5.09 1.74 -6.32
CA ILE A 303 -5.69 2.92 -6.94
C ILE A 303 -6.04 2.57 -8.38
N VAL A 304 -7.33 2.48 -8.67
CA VAL A 304 -7.87 2.12 -9.97
C VAL A 304 -7.27 2.98 -11.09
N GLY A 305 -6.66 2.31 -12.08
CA GLY A 305 -6.00 2.95 -13.22
C GLY A 305 -4.56 3.40 -12.98
N PHE A 306 -4.01 3.17 -11.79
CA PHE A 306 -2.60 3.45 -11.52
C PHE A 306 -1.71 2.29 -12.03
N PRO A 307 -0.63 2.56 -12.78
CA PRO A 307 0.21 1.49 -13.33
C PRO A 307 0.99 0.76 -12.24
N ILE A 308 1.10 -0.56 -12.38
CA ILE A 308 1.81 -1.44 -11.44
C ILE A 308 3.25 -1.69 -11.90
N LYS A 309 4.18 -1.78 -10.94
CA LYS A 309 5.53 -2.27 -11.12
C LYS A 309 5.55 -3.80 -11.17
N HIS A 310 5.37 -4.34 -12.38
CA HIS A 310 5.21 -5.78 -12.61
C HIS A 310 6.39 -6.64 -12.15
N ASN A 311 7.60 -6.07 -12.11
CA ASN A 311 8.84 -6.73 -11.69
C ASN A 311 9.08 -6.74 -10.16
N GLU A 312 8.20 -6.08 -9.40
CA GLU A 312 8.25 -5.93 -7.93
C GLU A 312 6.94 -6.38 -7.26
N ARG A 313 6.07 -7.07 -8.01
CA ARG A 313 4.93 -7.78 -7.44
C ARG A 313 5.43 -8.82 -6.43
N ARG A 314 4.59 -9.20 -5.48
CA ARG A 314 4.91 -10.27 -4.52
C ARG A 314 3.75 -11.21 -4.38
N ILE A 315 4.05 -12.50 -4.40
CA ILE A 315 3.13 -13.56 -4.00
C ILE A 315 3.57 -14.03 -2.62
N GLN A 316 2.62 -14.19 -1.71
CA GLN A 316 2.86 -14.79 -0.39
C GLN A 316 1.86 -15.91 -0.16
N VAL A 317 2.37 -17.08 0.22
CA VAL A 317 1.58 -18.25 0.60
C VAL A 317 1.86 -18.54 2.05
N SER A 318 0.80 -18.57 2.85
CA SER A 318 0.90 -18.73 4.30
C SER A 318 0.12 -19.95 4.76
N ARG A 319 0.64 -20.61 5.80
CA ARG A 319 -0.10 -21.63 6.56
C ARG A 319 -0.13 -21.23 8.02
N PHE A 320 -1.32 -21.24 8.60
CA PHE A 320 -1.53 -20.90 10.00
C PHE A 320 -1.84 -22.18 10.78
N GLN A 321 -1.19 -22.36 11.92
CA GLN A 321 -1.47 -23.47 12.84
C GLN A 321 -1.24 -23.08 14.30
N MET A 322 -2.01 -23.71 15.19
CA MET A 322 -1.74 -23.72 16.62
C MET A 322 -0.66 -24.75 16.95
N ILE A 323 0.48 -24.28 17.46
CA ILE A 323 1.62 -25.11 17.87
C ILE A 323 2.28 -24.54 19.13
N ASN A 324 2.88 -25.42 19.93
CA ASN A 324 3.71 -24.98 21.05
C ASN A 324 5.07 -24.43 20.60
N GLU A 325 5.71 -23.67 21.49
CA GLU A 325 6.99 -22.99 21.25
C GLU A 325 8.15 -23.95 20.93
N ARG A 326 8.14 -25.17 21.51
CA ARG A 326 9.17 -26.18 21.22
C ARG A 326 9.12 -26.61 19.76
N TYR A 327 7.93 -26.92 19.27
CA TYR A 327 7.73 -27.31 17.87
C TYR A 327 8.06 -26.15 16.92
N ALA A 328 7.69 -24.91 17.27
CA ALA A 328 8.10 -23.74 16.50
C ALA A 328 9.63 -23.56 16.43
N SER A 329 10.33 -23.83 17.54
CA SER A 329 11.80 -23.79 17.58
C SER A 329 12.40 -24.87 16.67
N ASP A 330 11.86 -26.09 16.70
CA ASP A 330 12.29 -27.17 15.81
C ASP A 330 12.10 -26.80 14.34
N ILE A 331 10.97 -26.18 13.97
CA ILE A 331 10.71 -25.71 12.60
C ILE A 331 11.77 -24.68 12.19
N LYS A 332 12.06 -23.67 13.03
CA LYS A 332 13.11 -22.67 12.74
C LYS A 332 14.47 -23.31 12.52
N SER A 333 14.83 -24.32 13.31
CA SER A 333 16.06 -25.09 13.12
C SER A 333 16.06 -25.86 11.79
N HIS A 334 14.95 -26.49 11.42
CA HIS A 334 14.82 -27.18 10.12
C HIS A 334 14.90 -26.20 8.95
N MET A 335 14.25 -25.03 9.03
CA MET A 335 14.29 -23.99 8.01
C MET A 335 15.72 -23.58 7.66
N ASN A 336 16.59 -23.40 8.66
CA ASN A 336 17.99 -23.03 8.46
C ASN A 336 18.82 -24.11 7.73
N SER A 337 18.35 -25.36 7.71
CA SER A 337 19.01 -26.48 7.05
C SER A 337 18.49 -26.75 5.63
N LEU A 338 17.38 -26.13 5.24
CA LEU A 338 16.76 -26.35 3.94
C LEU A 338 17.57 -25.70 2.82
N LYS A 339 17.61 -26.38 1.67
CA LYS A 339 18.12 -25.76 0.45
C LYS A 339 17.16 -24.65 0.01
N PRO A 340 17.69 -23.47 -0.38
CA PRO A 340 16.86 -22.40 -0.91
C PRO A 340 16.04 -22.88 -2.11
N ILE A 341 14.78 -22.47 -2.17
CA ILE A 341 13.97 -22.59 -3.38
C ILE A 341 14.47 -21.51 -4.35
N GLU A 342 14.92 -21.92 -5.53
CA GLU A 342 15.30 -20.99 -6.60
C GLU A 342 14.07 -20.25 -7.17
N LEU A 343 13.62 -19.22 -6.48
CA LEU A 343 12.64 -18.23 -6.92
C LEU A 343 13.20 -16.83 -6.64
N LYS A 344 12.82 -15.86 -7.45
CA LYS A 344 13.33 -14.48 -7.34
C LYS A 344 12.87 -13.86 -6.01
N ASP A 345 13.82 -13.26 -5.29
CA ASP A 345 13.59 -12.57 -4.01
C ASP A 345 12.77 -13.40 -3.01
N SER A 346 13.02 -14.72 -2.97
CA SER A 346 12.22 -15.62 -2.14
C SER A 346 12.57 -15.52 -0.66
N GLU A 347 11.56 -15.53 0.20
CA GLU A 347 11.71 -15.43 1.65
C GLU A 347 10.77 -16.43 2.35
N LEU A 348 11.28 -17.12 3.37
CA LEU A 348 10.55 -18.07 4.21
C LEU A 348 10.65 -17.63 5.67
N ILE A 349 9.52 -17.34 6.32
CA ILE A 349 9.46 -16.84 7.70
C ILE A 349 8.49 -17.69 8.52
N LEU A 350 8.83 -17.91 9.79
CA LEU A 350 7.90 -18.41 10.80
C LEU A 350 7.70 -17.35 11.88
N SER A 351 6.48 -16.84 11.99
CA SER A 351 6.07 -15.76 12.92
C SER A 351 5.04 -16.26 13.92
N CYS A 352 5.14 -15.80 15.18
CA CYS A 352 4.07 -15.98 16.17
C CYS A 352 3.07 -14.83 15.97
N ILE A 353 1.82 -15.15 15.63
CA ILE A 353 0.78 -14.17 15.32
C ILE A 353 -0.07 -13.87 16.55
N ASP A 354 -0.39 -14.89 17.34
CA ASP A 354 -1.22 -14.75 18.53
C ASP A 354 -0.83 -15.78 19.58
N ASN A 355 -0.41 -15.31 20.76
CA ASN A 355 -0.01 -16.14 21.90
C ASN A 355 -1.05 -16.12 23.04
N THR A 356 -2.24 -15.58 22.82
CA THR A 356 -3.28 -15.46 23.86
C THR A 356 -3.96 -16.80 24.21
N TRP A 357 -3.75 -17.84 23.39
CA TRP A 357 -4.38 -19.16 23.50
C TRP A 357 -3.70 -20.13 24.49
N GLY A 358 -2.74 -19.66 25.29
CA GLY A 358 -2.10 -20.46 26.34
C GLY A 358 -0.88 -21.24 25.84
N GLU A 359 -0.86 -22.57 26.05
CA GLU A 359 0.31 -23.41 25.73
C GLU A 359 0.57 -23.57 24.22
N ASP A 360 -0.48 -23.49 23.40
CA ASP A 360 -0.37 -23.50 21.94
C ASP A 360 -0.69 -22.10 21.40
N ALA A 361 0.32 -21.46 20.80
CA ALA A 361 0.16 -20.18 20.13
C ALA A 361 -0.12 -20.39 18.63
N ILE A 362 -0.72 -19.40 17.98
CA ILE A 362 -0.93 -19.38 16.54
C ILE A 362 0.35 -18.90 15.87
N TYR A 363 0.93 -19.75 15.03
CA TYR A 363 2.06 -19.42 14.19
C TYR A 363 1.65 -19.37 12.71
N GLU A 364 2.29 -18.48 11.97
CA GLU A 364 2.23 -18.38 10.51
C GLU A 364 3.57 -18.82 9.92
N LEU A 365 3.54 -19.85 9.07
CA LEU A 365 4.65 -20.16 8.16
C LEU A 365 4.34 -19.51 6.81
N SER A 366 5.08 -18.47 6.44
CA SER A 366 4.91 -17.72 5.20
C SER A 366 6.06 -17.94 4.24
N PHE A 367 5.75 -18.25 2.99
CA PHE A 367 6.70 -18.31 1.89
C PHE A 367 6.30 -17.30 0.83
N SER A 368 7.22 -16.45 0.42
CA SER A 368 6.94 -15.38 -0.54
C SER A 368 8.04 -15.23 -1.58
N TRP A 369 7.69 -14.70 -2.75
CA TRP A 369 8.63 -14.47 -3.85
C TRP A 369 8.07 -13.44 -4.84
N THR A 370 8.95 -12.95 -5.71
CA THR A 370 8.60 -12.10 -6.84
C THR A 370 8.27 -12.97 -8.05
N PRO A 371 7.05 -12.89 -8.64
CA PRO A 371 6.68 -13.68 -9.81
C PRO A 371 7.48 -13.27 -11.05
N ASP A 372 7.59 -14.19 -12.01
CA ASP A 372 8.15 -13.86 -13.33
C ASP A 372 7.34 -12.72 -13.98
N ILE A 373 8.04 -11.75 -14.59
CA ILE A 373 7.40 -10.62 -15.23
C ILE A 373 6.47 -11.05 -16.36
N PHE A 374 6.76 -12.16 -17.04
CA PHE A 374 5.98 -12.67 -18.18
C PHE A 374 4.80 -13.56 -17.76
N LEU A 375 4.60 -13.78 -16.46
CA LEU A 375 3.48 -14.54 -15.91
C LEU A 375 2.62 -13.65 -15.01
N THR A 376 1.30 -13.83 -15.09
CA THR A 376 0.38 -13.31 -14.07
C THR A 376 0.74 -13.88 -12.70
N SER A 377 0.35 -13.22 -11.61
CA SER A 377 0.59 -13.76 -10.26
C SER A 377 -0.07 -15.12 -10.08
N LYS A 378 -1.26 -15.29 -10.67
CA LYS A 378 -2.01 -16.55 -10.75
C LYS A 378 -1.22 -17.66 -11.45
N GLU A 379 -0.73 -17.41 -12.66
CA GLU A 379 0.00 -18.42 -13.45
C GLU A 379 1.30 -18.82 -12.77
N ASP A 380 2.04 -17.86 -12.21
CA ASP A 380 3.30 -18.15 -11.52
C ASP A 380 3.09 -18.96 -10.23
N TYR A 381 2.01 -18.67 -9.47
CA TYR A 381 1.59 -19.51 -8.36
C TYR A 381 1.26 -20.94 -8.83
N ILE A 382 0.41 -21.10 -9.85
CA ILE A 382 0.00 -22.43 -10.34
C ILE A 382 1.21 -23.25 -10.77
N LYS A 383 2.18 -22.63 -11.44
CA LYS A 383 3.44 -23.26 -11.88
C LYS A 383 4.27 -23.80 -10.70
N ASN A 384 4.28 -23.06 -9.58
CA ASN A 384 5.12 -23.37 -8.41
C ASN A 384 4.37 -24.07 -7.27
N GLU A 385 3.04 -24.20 -7.36
CA GLU A 385 2.16 -24.68 -6.30
C GLU A 385 2.64 -25.97 -5.63
N LYS A 386 2.90 -27.01 -6.42
CA LYS A 386 3.32 -28.32 -5.89
C LYS A 386 4.60 -28.23 -5.05
N LYS A 387 5.55 -27.41 -5.49
CA LYS A 387 6.83 -27.19 -4.80
C LYS A 387 6.61 -26.47 -3.47
N ILE A 388 5.77 -25.43 -3.48
CA ILE A 388 5.43 -24.63 -2.29
C ILE A 388 4.66 -25.48 -1.27
N LEU A 389 3.62 -26.20 -1.70
CA LEU A 389 2.85 -27.07 -0.81
C LEU A 389 3.73 -28.19 -0.23
N SER A 390 4.65 -28.75 -1.01
CA SER A 390 5.61 -29.73 -0.49
C SER A 390 6.53 -29.13 0.58
N LEU A 391 6.99 -27.89 0.40
CA LEU A 391 7.79 -27.17 1.40
C LEU A 391 6.98 -26.96 2.69
N LEU A 392 5.78 -26.38 2.58
CA LEU A 392 4.92 -26.11 3.73
C LEU A 392 4.52 -27.40 4.45
N ASN A 393 4.21 -28.47 3.71
CA ASN A 393 3.89 -29.77 4.31
C ASN A 393 5.08 -30.43 5.02
N ASN A 394 6.31 -30.19 4.56
CA ASN A 394 7.50 -30.72 5.20
C ASN A 394 7.81 -30.00 6.53
N LEU A 395 7.59 -28.68 6.57
CA LEU A 395 7.89 -27.86 7.74
C LEU A 395 6.74 -27.79 8.75
N LEU A 396 5.53 -27.57 8.27
CA LEU A 396 4.32 -27.37 9.07
C LEU A 396 3.16 -28.16 8.44
N PRO A 397 3.13 -29.49 8.57
CA PRO A 397 2.12 -30.35 7.94
C PRO A 397 0.71 -30.03 8.43
N THR A 398 -0.29 -30.09 7.55
CA THR A 398 -1.70 -29.95 7.90
C THR A 398 -2.08 -30.92 9.01
N ARG A 399 -2.50 -30.38 10.16
CA ARG A 399 -2.90 -31.20 11.31
C ARG A 399 -4.36 -31.62 11.17
N VAL A 400 -4.61 -32.92 11.27
CA VAL A 400 -5.97 -33.50 11.29
C VAL A 400 -6.46 -33.73 12.73
N ASN A 401 -5.67 -33.31 13.72
CA ASN A 401 -5.87 -33.72 15.12
C ASN A 401 -7.08 -32.99 15.73
N ASN A 402 -8.04 -33.76 16.26
CA ASN A 402 -9.33 -33.23 16.73
C ASN A 402 -9.28 -32.45 18.06
N ASN A 403 -8.12 -32.36 18.71
CA ASN A 403 -7.98 -31.79 20.05
C ASN A 403 -7.72 -30.28 20.07
N HIS A 404 -7.30 -29.66 18.95
CA HIS A 404 -7.15 -28.20 18.88
C HIS A 404 -8.47 -27.53 18.51
N ILE A 405 -8.70 -26.34 19.08
CA ILE A 405 -9.92 -25.55 18.87
C ILE A 405 -9.99 -25.03 17.42
N LEU A 406 -8.83 -24.70 16.83
CA LEU A 406 -8.70 -24.23 15.45
C LEU A 406 -7.75 -25.17 14.70
N LYS A 407 -8.22 -25.79 13.63
CA LYS A 407 -7.57 -26.96 13.02
C LYS A 407 -6.72 -26.62 11.80
N ASN A 408 -7.13 -25.61 11.04
CA ASN A 408 -6.54 -25.29 9.75
C ASN A 408 -6.50 -23.78 9.52
N THR A 409 -5.81 -23.38 8.46
CA THR A 409 -5.61 -22.01 8.03
C THR A 409 -6.92 -21.26 7.86
N TYR A 410 -7.93 -21.91 7.27
CA TYR A 410 -9.24 -21.30 7.09
C TYR A 410 -9.92 -20.99 8.42
N GLU A 411 -10.01 -21.96 9.33
CA GLU A 411 -10.63 -21.79 10.65
C GLU A 411 -9.93 -20.71 11.48
N ILE A 412 -8.59 -20.68 11.42
CA ILE A 412 -7.80 -19.68 12.14
C ILE A 412 -8.07 -18.27 11.59
N ILE A 413 -7.96 -18.08 10.28
CA ILE A 413 -8.18 -16.75 9.69
C ILE A 413 -9.65 -16.32 9.84
N HIS A 414 -10.59 -17.25 9.68
CA HIS A 414 -12.02 -16.96 9.82
C HIS A 414 -12.41 -16.62 11.26
N SER A 415 -11.95 -17.42 12.23
CA SER A 415 -12.41 -17.32 13.62
C SER A 415 -11.54 -16.40 14.46
N ALA A 416 -10.23 -16.64 14.52
CA ALA A 416 -9.31 -15.80 15.30
C ALA A 416 -9.00 -14.49 14.56
N GLY A 417 -8.83 -14.56 13.23
CA GLY A 417 -8.66 -13.38 12.40
C GLY A 417 -9.95 -12.58 12.18
N GLU A 418 -11.14 -13.13 12.50
CA GLU A 418 -12.45 -12.51 12.29
C GLU A 418 -12.69 -12.02 10.85
N ILE A 419 -12.29 -12.83 9.86
CA ILE A 419 -12.39 -12.54 8.43
C ILE A 419 -13.50 -13.38 7.78
N GLY A 420 -14.39 -12.72 7.03
CA GLY A 420 -15.44 -13.40 6.24
C GLY A 420 -14.99 -13.67 4.81
N PHE A 421 -15.39 -14.82 4.27
CA PHE A 421 -15.06 -15.28 2.92
C PHE A 421 -16.31 -15.53 2.09
N ASP A 422 -16.23 -15.28 0.78
CA ASP A 422 -17.28 -15.65 -0.16
C ASP A 422 -17.24 -17.16 -0.40
N TYR A 423 -18.35 -17.84 -0.11
CA TYR A 423 -18.53 -19.21 -0.58
C TYR A 423 -19.15 -19.12 -1.96
N GLN A 424 -18.33 -19.36 -2.99
CA GLN A 424 -18.89 -19.63 -4.32
C GLN A 424 -19.66 -20.96 -4.22
N GLU A 425 -20.99 -20.89 -4.20
CA GLU A 425 -21.89 -22.05 -4.30
C GLU A 425 -21.74 -22.78 -5.64
#